data_AF-A0A2G4E2Y2-F1
#
_entry.id   AF-A0A2G4E2Y2-F1
#
_cell.length_a   1.000
_cell.length_b   1.000
_cell.length_c   1.000
_cell.angle_alpha   90.00
_cell.angle_beta   90.00
_cell.angle_gamma   90.00
#
_symmetry.space_group_name_H-M   'P 1'
#
loop_
_entity.id
_entity.type
_entity.pdbx_description
1 polymer ?
#
loop_
_entity_poly.entity_id
_entity_poly.type
_entity_poly.pdbx_seq_one_letter_code
_entity_poly.pdbx_strand_id
1 'polypeptide(L)'
;MPVRWLVSQKFDSIDKIADVHMPVLIVHGTADPFVAPRFSEALFDAAQEPKNLLMVPGGNHNNSMNLGREAYSQAIQNLLREKPPTVHASNASAALLKQPG
;
A
#
# COMPACT_ATOMS: atom_id res chain seq x y z
N MET A 1 16.60 26.73 6.30
CA MET A 1 16.05 26.38 7.63
C MET A 1 15.69 24.89 7.61
N PRO A 2 16.43 23.95 8.23
CA PRO A 2 16.11 22.54 8.08
C PRO A 2 15.13 22.07 9.16
N VAL A 3 13.86 21.91 8.79
CA VAL A 3 12.91 21.10 9.56
C VAL A 3 13.25 19.63 9.33
N ARG A 4 14.23 19.13 10.10
CA ARG A 4 14.67 17.71 10.06
C ARG A 4 14.12 16.88 11.24
N TRP A 5 13.07 17.34 11.91
CA TRP A 5 12.53 16.64 13.09
C TRP A 5 11.01 16.77 13.27
N LEU A 6 10.25 16.04 12.46
CA LEU A 6 8.89 15.58 12.77
C LEU A 6 8.52 14.66 11.59
N VAL A 7 8.74 13.35 11.62
CA VAL A 7 7.90 12.40 12.36
C VAL A 7 8.72 11.14 12.69
N SER A 8 8.89 10.86 13.98
CA SER A 8 9.41 9.59 14.52
C SER A 8 8.25 8.73 15.06
N GLN A 9 7.13 8.67 14.34
CA GLN A 9 6.30 7.49 14.41
C GLN A 9 7.05 6.44 13.59
N LYS A 10 7.35 5.28 14.18
CA LYS A 10 7.75 4.11 13.39
C LYS A 10 6.57 3.77 12.48
N PHE A 11 6.50 4.43 11.33
CA PHE A 11 5.61 4.08 10.25
C PHE A 11 6.21 2.83 9.60
N ASP A 12 6.12 1.70 10.31
CA ASP A 12 6.42 0.39 9.74
C ASP A 12 5.25 -0.01 8.82
N SER A 13 4.95 0.85 7.85
CA SER A 13 4.00 0.55 6.77
C SER A 13 4.46 -0.66 5.98
N ILE A 14 5.79 -0.91 5.93
CA ILE A 14 6.39 -2.12 5.38
C ILE A 14 5.94 -3.37 6.16
N ASP A 15 6.01 -3.35 7.49
CA ASP A 15 5.60 -4.51 8.29
C ASP A 15 4.08 -4.70 8.22
N LYS A 16 3.32 -3.61 8.22
CA LYS A 16 1.85 -3.67 8.20
C LYS A 16 1.26 -4.05 6.84
N ILE A 17 1.89 -3.65 5.74
CA ILE A 17 1.34 -3.92 4.41
C ILE A 17 1.40 -5.42 4.06
N ALA A 18 2.32 -6.16 4.69
CA ALA A 18 2.38 -7.61 4.59
C ALA A 18 1.15 -8.32 5.18
N ASP A 19 0.40 -7.67 6.07
CA ASP A 19 -0.82 -8.21 6.69
C ASP A 19 -2.12 -7.80 5.96
N VAL A 20 -2.00 -7.06 4.84
CA VAL A 20 -3.17 -6.65 4.04
C VAL A 20 -3.55 -7.78 3.09
N HIS A 21 -4.66 -8.45 3.38
CA HIS A 21 -5.18 -9.60 2.61
C HIS A 21 -6.28 -9.20 1.63
N MET A 22 -6.14 -8.04 0.98
CA MET A 22 -7.08 -7.50 0.01
C MET A 22 -6.32 -6.94 -1.19
N PRO A 23 -7.00 -6.68 -2.33
CA PRO A 23 -6.38 -5.98 -3.44
C PRO A 23 -5.78 -4.63 -3.01
N VAL A 24 -4.53 -4.36 -3.40
CA VAL A 24 -3.81 -3.13 -3.06
C VAL A 24 -3.38 -2.39 -4.32
N LEU A 25 -3.69 -1.09 -4.37
CA LEU A 25 -3.14 -0.16 -5.36
C LEU A 25 -2.27 0.89 -4.66
N ILE A 26 -1.02 0.99 -5.09
CA ILE A 26 -0.08 2.04 -4.68
C ILE A 26 0.10 2.98 -5.87
N VAL A 27 -0.04 4.29 -5.66
CA VAL A 27 0.15 5.30 -6.73
C VAL A 27 1.18 6.31 -6.28
N HIS A 28 2.16 6.61 -7.13
CA HIS A 28 3.23 7.53 -6.78
C HIS A 28 3.76 8.34 -7.96
N GLY A 29 4.09 9.60 -7.70
CA GLY A 29 4.68 10.50 -8.70
C GLY A 29 6.21 10.37 -8.76
N THR A 30 6.77 10.14 -9.95
CA THR A 30 8.23 9.96 -10.13
C THR A 30 9.07 11.20 -9.80
N ALA A 31 8.46 12.38 -9.73
CA ALA A 31 9.08 13.67 -9.45
C ALA A 31 8.60 14.26 -8.11
N ASP A 32 8.13 13.44 -7.17
CA ASP A 32 7.77 13.89 -5.82
C ASP A 32 9.03 14.32 -5.03
N PRO A 33 9.17 15.61 -4.67
CA PRO A 33 10.34 16.10 -3.97
C PRO A 33 10.31 15.81 -2.46
N PHE A 34 9.17 15.38 -1.91
CA PHE A 34 8.96 15.17 -0.49
C PHE A 34 9.04 13.69 -0.11
N VAL A 35 8.46 12.82 -0.92
CA VAL A 35 8.46 11.36 -0.71
C VAL A 35 9.07 10.71 -1.94
N ALA A 36 10.21 10.05 -1.78
CA ALA A 36 10.90 9.46 -2.92
C ALA A 36 10.15 8.21 -3.48
N PRO A 37 10.14 8.02 -4.81
CA PRO A 37 9.58 6.85 -5.50
C PRO A 37 9.95 5.47 -4.93
N ARG A 38 11.18 5.32 -4.47
CA ARG A 38 11.67 4.08 -3.84
C ARG A 38 10.83 3.61 -2.65
N PHE A 39 10.12 4.51 -1.97
CA PHE A 39 9.26 4.13 -0.84
C PHE A 39 7.99 3.42 -1.31
N SER A 40 7.40 3.83 -2.43
CA SER A 40 6.27 3.10 -3.03
C SER A 40 6.70 1.75 -3.60
N GLU A 41 7.90 1.65 -4.16
CA GLU A 41 8.49 0.40 -4.62
C GLU A 41 8.69 -0.58 -3.46
N ALA A 42 9.30 -0.13 -2.36
CA ALA A 42 9.49 -0.95 -1.16
C ALA A 42 8.17 -1.44 -0.56
N LEU A 43 7.12 -0.58 -0.54
CA LEU A 43 5.79 -0.99 -0.09
C LEU A 43 5.15 -2.01 -1.04
N PHE A 44 5.30 -1.81 -2.34
CA PHE A 44 4.80 -2.74 -3.34
C PHE A 44 5.47 -4.11 -3.20
N ASP A 45 6.78 -4.16 -2.99
CA ASP A 45 7.52 -5.40 -2.78
C ASP A 45 7.04 -6.15 -1.53
N ALA A 46 6.76 -5.44 -0.44
CA ALA A 46 6.30 -6.00 0.83
C ALA A 46 4.82 -6.43 0.85
N ALA A 47 3.98 -5.90 -0.04
CA ALA A 47 2.54 -6.19 -0.06
C ALA A 47 2.24 -7.63 -0.55
N GLN A 48 1.11 -8.21 -0.12
CA GLN A 48 0.61 -9.47 -0.67
C GLN A 48 -0.12 -9.24 -2.02
N GLU A 49 -0.24 -10.31 -2.81
CA GLU A 49 -1.07 -10.30 -4.02
C GLU A 49 -2.57 -10.42 -3.69
N PRO A 50 -3.47 -9.85 -4.50
CA PRO A 50 -3.19 -9.07 -5.71
C PRO A 50 -2.78 -7.63 -5.40
N LYS A 51 -1.73 -7.14 -6.07
CA LYS A 51 -1.20 -5.77 -5.89
C LYS A 51 -0.84 -5.10 -7.20
N ASN A 52 -0.94 -3.78 -7.22
CA ASN A 52 -0.55 -2.94 -8.36
C ASN A 52 0.18 -1.68 -7.90
N LEU A 53 1.20 -1.27 -8.68
CA LEU A 53 1.95 -0.03 -8.51
C LEU A 53 1.82 0.82 -9.76
N LEU A 54 1.24 2.02 -9.62
CA LEU A 54 1.15 3.03 -10.67
C LEU A 54 2.16 4.14 -10.40
N MET A 55 3.22 4.17 -11.22
CA MET A 55 4.17 5.28 -11.26
C MET A 55 3.70 6.32 -12.27
N VAL A 56 3.55 7.57 -11.84
CA VAL A 56 3.13 8.69 -12.69
C VAL A 56 4.37 9.48 -13.13
N PRO A 57 4.78 9.40 -14.40
CA PRO A 57 5.93 10.16 -14.93
C PRO A 57 5.71 11.66 -14.77
N GLY A 58 6.67 12.38 -14.18
CA GLY A 58 6.56 13.82 -13.92
C GLY A 58 5.55 14.21 -12.82
N GLY A 59 4.86 13.24 -12.22
CA GLY A 59 3.95 13.45 -11.09
C GLY A 59 4.73 13.85 -9.85
N ASN A 60 4.21 14.80 -9.09
CA ASN A 60 4.65 15.18 -7.76
C ASN A 60 3.56 14.83 -6.72
N HIS A 61 3.82 15.19 -5.46
CA HIS A 61 2.93 14.90 -4.34
C HIS A 61 1.47 15.34 -4.54
N ASN A 62 1.24 16.43 -5.30
CA ASN A 62 -0.06 17.09 -5.37
C ASN A 62 -0.75 16.95 -6.74
N ASN A 63 -0.06 16.45 -7.77
CA ASN A 63 -0.61 16.42 -9.13
C ASN A 63 -0.64 15.03 -9.76
N SER A 64 -0.13 13.99 -9.09
CA SER A 64 -0.05 12.64 -9.68
C SER A 64 -1.41 12.10 -10.12
N MET A 65 -2.49 12.41 -9.38
CA MET A 65 -3.86 12.04 -9.76
C MET A 65 -4.40 12.83 -10.98
N ASN A 66 -3.91 14.05 -11.21
CA ASN A 66 -4.35 14.89 -12.33
C ASN A 66 -3.54 14.59 -13.60
N LEU A 67 -2.23 14.44 -13.45
CA LEU A 67 -1.33 14.14 -14.58
C LEU A 67 -1.52 12.71 -15.07
N GLY A 68 -1.71 11.75 -14.15
CA GLY A 68 -1.98 10.36 -14.44
C GLY A 68 -3.47 10.01 -14.54
N ARG A 69 -4.37 10.98 -14.74
CA ARG A 69 -5.83 10.82 -14.54
C ARG A 69 -6.43 9.59 -15.21
N GLU A 70 -6.07 9.32 -16.45
CA GLU A 70 -6.59 8.18 -17.20
C GLU A 70 -6.08 6.85 -16.61
N ALA A 71 -4.76 6.73 -16.45
CA ALA A 71 -4.14 5.55 -15.85
C ALA A 71 -4.62 5.31 -14.41
N TYR A 72 -4.81 6.38 -13.63
CA TYR A 72 -5.35 6.33 -12.27
C TYR A 72 -6.79 5.82 -12.25
N SER A 73 -7.66 6.35 -13.13
CA SER A 73 -9.04 5.89 -13.27
C SER A 73 -9.12 4.41 -13.65
N GLN A 74 -8.29 3.97 -14.60
CA GLN A 74 -8.18 2.55 -14.96
C GLN A 74 -7.68 1.70 -13.80
N ALA A 75 -6.65 2.13 -13.07
CA ALA A 75 -6.11 1.41 -11.94
C ALA A 75 -7.16 1.23 -10.83
N ILE A 76 -7.96 2.26 -10.54
CA ILE A 76 -9.08 2.16 -9.59
C ILE A 76 -10.16 1.20 -10.10
N GLN A 77 -10.54 1.27 -11.38
CA GLN A 77 -11.51 0.34 -11.94
C GLN A 77 -11.03 -1.11 -11.89
N ASN A 78 -9.73 -1.35 -12.12
CA ASN A 78 -9.13 -2.67 -12.01
C ASN A 78 -9.14 -3.16 -10.56
N LEU A 79 -8.71 -2.31 -9.61
CA LEU A 79 -8.73 -2.61 -8.19
C LEU A 79 -10.13 -3.04 -7.70
N LEU A 80 -11.17 -2.32 -8.12
CA LEU A 80 -12.56 -2.62 -7.73
C LEU A 80 -13.11 -3.93 -8.33
N ARG A 81 -12.45 -4.46 -9.37
CA ARG A 81 -12.81 -5.76 -10.00
C ARG A 81 -11.99 -6.91 -9.43
N GLU A 82 -10.85 -6.63 -8.81
CA GLU A 82 -10.00 -7.64 -8.19
C GLU A 82 -10.73 -8.31 -7.02
N LYS A 83 -10.59 -9.62 -6.92
CA LYS A 83 -11.14 -10.39 -5.80
C LYS A 83 -10.08 -10.48 -4.72
N PRO A 84 -10.43 -10.30 -3.43
CA PRO A 84 -9.52 -10.62 -2.36
C PRO A 84 -9.07 -12.09 -2.47
N PRO A 85 -7.83 -12.40 -2.09
CA PRO A 85 -7.34 -13.77 -2.10
C PRO A 85 -8.30 -14.66 -1.30
N THR A 86 -8.53 -15.86 -1.81
CA THR A 86 -9.46 -16.83 -1.18
C THR A 86 -8.79 -17.43 0.06
N VAL A 87 -8.57 -16.63 1.10
CA VAL A 87 -7.92 -17.02 2.36
C VAL A 87 -8.76 -16.54 3.54
N HIS A 88 -10.05 -16.85 3.52
CA HIS A 88 -10.93 -16.70 4.68
C HIS A 88 -11.73 -17.99 4.93
N ALA A 89 -11.02 -19.05 5.30
CA ALA A 89 -11.56 -20.16 6.08
C ALA A 89 -10.42 -20.90 6.81
N SER A 90 -9.85 -20.26 7.84
CA SER A 90 -9.30 -20.92 9.05
C SER A 90 -8.39 -19.94 9.79
N ASN A 91 -8.87 -19.45 10.92
CA ASN A 91 -8.12 -19.29 12.18
C ASN A 91 -8.93 -18.46 13.20
N ALA A 92 -10.19 -18.85 13.39
CA ALA A 92 -10.95 -18.52 14.58
C ALA A 92 -11.26 -19.82 15.34
N SER A 93 -10.22 -20.54 15.80
CA SER A 93 -10.40 -21.69 16.71
C SER A 93 -9.18 -22.05 17.57
N ALA A 94 -8.12 -21.22 17.62
CA ALA A 94 -6.95 -21.52 18.45
C ALA A 94 -6.92 -20.78 19.81
N ALA A 95 -7.93 -19.98 20.14
CA ALA A 95 -7.94 -19.17 21.37
C ALA A 95 -8.85 -19.71 22.49
N LEU A 96 -9.45 -20.90 22.36
CA LEU A 96 -10.35 -21.46 23.38
C LEU A 96 -9.95 -22.87 23.82
N LEU A 97 -8.69 -23.09 24.20
CA LEU A 97 -8.32 -24.27 24.99
C LEU A 97 -7.03 -24.04 25.77
N LYS A 98 -7.09 -23.21 26.82
CA LYS A 98 -6.22 -23.33 28.00
C LYS A 98 -6.99 -22.90 29.25
N GLN A 99 -7.71 -23.84 29.84
CA GLN A 99 -7.81 -23.94 31.29
C GLN A 99 -7.12 -25.25 31.70
N PRO A 100 -6.33 -25.23 32.78
CA PRO A 100 -6.39 -26.38 33.67
C PRO A 100 -6.47 -25.98 35.14
N GLY A 101 -7.30 -26.74 35.87
CA GLY A 101 -7.08 -27.17 37.26
C GLY A 101 -7.34 -26.15 38.35
#